data_AF-A0A5X9KMF3-F1
#
_entry.id   AF-A0A5X9KMF3-F1
#
_cell.length_a   1.000
_cell.length_b   1.000
_cell.length_c   1.000
_cell.angle_alpha   90.00
_cell.angle_beta   90.00
_cell.angle_gamma   90.00
#
_symmetry.space_group_name_H-M   'P 1'
#
loop_
_entity.id
_entity.type
_entity.pdbx_description
1 polymer ?
#
loop_
_entity_poly.entity_id
_entity_poly.type
_entity_poly.pdbx_seq_one_letter_code
_entity_poly.pdbx_strand_id
1 'polypeptide(L)'
;MNNDELATRRAQAIAEDRCFSKERLRDEFRMKPAPGAEPVKWYKNTYGGRFAVYRIADCVPMREKRPLTSKQLLAGQRLSVLSRLNSTSGRMARQAYDWLSLAPLFLDTETTGLDNTAEALEIGLTDA
;
A
#
# COMPACT_ATOMS: atom_id res chain seq x y z
N MET A 1 7.79 -18.58 -8.93
CA MET A 1 9.00 -19.36 -8.62
C MET A 1 8.56 -20.78 -8.42
N ASN A 2 9.08 -21.70 -9.22
CA ASN A 2 8.77 -23.12 -9.04
C ASN A 2 9.40 -23.59 -7.71
N ASN A 3 8.81 -24.58 -7.04
CA ASN A 3 9.30 -25.08 -5.75
C ASN A 3 10.73 -25.65 -5.88
N ASP A 4 11.07 -26.23 -7.03
CA ASP A 4 12.39 -26.82 -7.29
C ASP A 4 13.50 -25.76 -7.43
N GLU A 5 13.19 -24.63 -8.08
CA GLU A 5 14.11 -23.48 -8.18
C GLU A 5 14.40 -22.90 -6.80
N LEU A 6 13.36 -22.81 -5.95
CA LEU A 6 13.47 -22.28 -4.60
C LEU A 6 14.32 -23.20 -3.71
N ALA A 7 14.15 -24.51 -3.83
CA ALA A 7 14.96 -25.50 -3.10
C ALA A 7 16.43 -25.42 -3.52
N THR A 8 16.71 -25.34 -4.82
CA THR A 8 18.07 -25.21 -5.36
C THR A 8 18.75 -23.93 -4.86
N ARG A 9 18.03 -22.80 -4.93
CA ARG A 9 18.54 -21.50 -4.47
C ARG A 9 18.86 -21.49 -2.97
N ARG A 10 18.03 -22.16 -2.15
CA ARG A 10 18.31 -22.34 -0.71
C ARG A 10 19.55 -23.19 -0.49
N ALA A 11 19.65 -24.33 -1.17
CA ALA A 11 20.78 -25.24 -1.02
C ALA A 11 22.11 -24.56 -1.38
N GLN A 12 22.13 -23.82 -2.49
CA GLN A 12 23.31 -23.04 -2.90
C GLN A 12 23.67 -21.99 -1.85
N ALA A 13 22.71 -21.20 -1.39
CA ALA A 13 22.97 -20.15 -0.41
C ALA A 13 23.42 -20.70 0.96
N ILE A 14 22.94 -21.90 1.35
CA ILE A 14 23.41 -22.63 2.53
C ILE A 14 24.86 -23.11 2.32
N ALA A 15 25.18 -23.68 1.15
CA ALA A 15 26.54 -24.13 0.83
C ALA A 15 27.55 -22.97 0.81
N GLU A 16 27.12 -21.79 0.38
CA GLU A 16 27.92 -20.55 0.36
C GLU A 16 27.95 -19.82 1.73
N ASP A 17 27.33 -20.37 2.79
CA ASP A 17 27.15 -19.76 4.13
C ASP A 17 26.68 -18.29 4.10
N ARG A 18 25.70 -18.01 3.24
CA ARG A 18 25.28 -16.64 2.99
C ARG A 18 24.38 -16.08 4.09
N CYS A 19 24.49 -14.77 4.27
CA CYS A 19 23.77 -13.99 5.25
C CYS A 19 22.78 -13.04 4.58
N PHE A 20 21.55 -12.96 5.09
CA PHE A 20 20.49 -12.14 4.51
C PHE A 20 19.69 -11.38 5.57
N SER A 21 19.15 -10.23 5.18
CA SER A 21 18.15 -9.53 5.98
C SER A 21 16.85 -10.33 6.03
N LYS A 22 16.03 -10.06 7.04
CA LYS A 22 14.72 -10.71 7.21
C LYS A 22 13.81 -10.57 5.98
N GLU A 23 13.88 -9.44 5.29
CA GLU A 23 13.11 -9.17 4.06
C GLU A 23 13.59 -10.04 2.90
N ARG A 24 14.91 -10.09 2.65
CA ARG A 24 15.47 -10.93 1.60
C ARG A 24 15.20 -12.42 1.86
N LEU A 25 15.31 -12.87 3.11
CA LEU A 25 14.93 -14.24 3.49
C LEU A 25 13.48 -14.55 3.13
N ARG A 26 12.54 -13.64 3.43
CA ARG A 26 11.11 -13.81 3.15
C ARG A 26 10.81 -13.80 1.66
N ASP A 27 11.39 -12.86 0.93
CA ASP A 27 10.97 -12.52 -0.42
C ASP A 27 11.72 -13.37 -1.47
N GLU A 28 13.00 -13.65 -1.25
CA GLU A 28 13.81 -14.46 -2.18
C GLU A 28 13.84 -15.95 -1.82
N PHE A 29 13.85 -16.28 -0.52
CA PHE A 29 14.04 -17.66 -0.06
C PHE A 29 12.79 -18.24 0.59
N ARG A 30 11.74 -17.45 0.84
CA ARG A 30 10.56 -17.87 1.61
C ARG A 30 10.97 -18.53 2.93
N MET A 31 11.97 -17.97 3.61
CA MET A 31 12.49 -18.41 4.90
C MET A 31 12.27 -17.34 5.97
N LYS A 32 12.34 -17.75 7.23
CA LYS A 32 12.37 -16.86 8.39
C LYS A 32 13.44 -17.37 9.36
N PRO A 33 14.04 -16.50 10.20
CA PRO A 33 14.92 -16.96 11.26
C PRO A 33 14.24 -18.04 12.12
N ALA A 34 15.00 -19.07 12.52
CA ALA A 34 14.50 -20.08 13.44
C ALA A 34 14.12 -19.42 14.79
N PRO A 35 13.20 -20.02 15.56
CA PRO A 35 12.96 -19.58 16.93
C PRO A 35 14.28 -19.58 17.72
N GLY A 36 14.69 -18.42 18.25
CA GLY A 36 15.96 -18.27 18.98
C GLY A 36 17.21 -18.07 18.11
N ALA A 37 17.08 -17.92 16.79
CA ALA A 37 18.22 -17.59 15.94
C ALA A 37 18.72 -16.16 16.21
N GLU A 38 19.97 -16.04 16.65
CA GLU A 38 20.62 -14.75 16.89
C GLU A 38 21.12 -14.13 15.57
N PRO A 39 21.00 -12.81 15.39
CA PRO A 39 21.50 -12.14 14.21
C PRO A 39 23.02 -12.04 14.22
N VAL A 40 23.64 -12.31 13.07
CA VAL A 40 25.09 -12.18 12.87
C VAL A 40 25.53 -10.73 13.03
N LYS A 41 24.72 -9.80 12.51
CA LYS A 41 25.04 -8.38 12.51
C LYS A 41 23.79 -7.53 12.38
N TRP A 42 23.89 -6.33 12.93
CA TRP A 42 22.91 -5.26 12.78
C TRP A 42 23.45 -4.17 11.86
N TYR A 43 22.61 -3.68 10.96
CA TYR A 43 22.91 -2.56 10.08
C TYR A 43 21.90 -1.43 10.33
N LYS A 44 22.36 -0.18 10.27
CA LYS A 44 21.49 1.00 10.36
C LYS A 44 20.78 1.19 9.01
N ASN A 45 19.49 1.50 9.03
CA ASN A 45 18.75 1.92 7.84
C ASN A 45 18.77 3.45 7.69
N THR A 46 18.35 3.94 6.53
CA THR A 46 18.29 5.37 6.19
C THR A 46 17.28 6.16 7.03
N TYR A 47 16.33 5.47 7.66
CA TYR A 47 15.23 6.06 8.43
C TYR A 47 15.48 6.04 9.95
N GLY A 48 16.74 5.85 10.38
CA GLY A 48 17.13 5.87 11.79
C GLY A 48 16.93 4.57 12.57
N GLY A 49 16.30 3.55 11.96
CA GLY A 49 16.18 2.20 12.50
C GLY A 49 17.39 1.31 12.25
N ARG A 50 17.33 0.06 12.72
CA ARG A 50 18.32 -0.99 12.43
C ARG A 50 17.62 -2.24 11.92
N PHE A 51 18.29 -3.01 11.07
CA PHE A 51 17.82 -4.32 10.65
C PHE A 51 18.88 -5.39 10.91
N ALA A 52 18.39 -6.56 11.29
CA ALA A 52 19.18 -7.74 11.57
C ALA A 52 19.45 -8.55 10.29
N VAL A 53 20.62 -9.15 10.25
CA VAL A 53 21.05 -10.10 9.21
C VAL A 53 21.32 -11.46 9.86
N TYR A 54 20.82 -12.51 9.22
CA TYR A 54 20.87 -13.89 9.72
C TYR A 54 21.60 -14.77 8.71
N ARG A 55 22.32 -15.79 9.20
CA ARG A 55 22.79 -16.88 8.34
C ARG A 55 21.59 -17.67 7.85
N ILE A 56 21.61 -18.04 6.57
CA ILE A 56 20.53 -18.83 6.00
C ILE A 56 20.44 -20.24 6.61
N ALA A 57 21.56 -20.80 7.09
CA ALA A 57 21.60 -22.07 7.80
C ALA A 57 20.81 -22.04 9.13
N ASP A 58 20.73 -20.88 9.78
CA ASP A 58 19.98 -20.66 11.03
C ASP A 58 18.50 -20.30 10.77
N CYS A 59 18.03 -20.43 9.53
CA CYS A 59 16.68 -20.06 9.12
C CYS A 59 15.84 -21.30 8.74
N VAL A 60 14.53 -21.19 8.90
CA VAL A 60 13.57 -22.24 8.56
C VAL A 60 12.63 -21.80 7.43
N PRO A 61 12.19 -22.73 6.56
CA PRO A 61 11.18 -22.43 5.55
C PRO A 61 9.89 -21.88 6.17
N MET A 62 9.33 -20.85 5.54
CA MET A 62 7.99 -20.38 5.87
C MET A 62 6.95 -21.39 5.40
N ARG A 63 5.81 -21.41 6.09
CA ARG A 63 4.64 -22.19 5.67
C ARG A 63 4.27 -21.86 4.22
N GLU A 64 3.99 -22.90 3.46
CA GLU A 64 3.50 -22.79 2.10
C GLU A 64 2.22 -21.96 2.05
N LYS A 65 2.13 -21.09 1.04
CA LYS A 65 0.90 -20.34 0.80
C LYS A 65 -0.11 -21.31 0.22
N ARG A 66 -1.16 -21.59 0.98
CA ARG A 66 -2.33 -22.29 0.45
C ARG A 66 -3.03 -21.38 -0.55
N PRO A 67 -3.60 -21.94 -1.64
CA PRO A 67 -4.46 -21.17 -2.51
C PRO A 67 -5.64 -20.61 -1.70
N LEU A 68 -6.03 -19.39 -2.02
CA LEU A 68 -7.20 -18.76 -1.42
C LEU A 68 -8.45 -19.50 -1.86
N THR A 69 -9.38 -19.71 -0.94
CA THR A 69 -10.72 -20.21 -1.27
C THR A 69 -11.51 -19.17 -2.08
N SER A 70 -12.53 -19.60 -2.83
CA SER A 70 -13.43 -18.69 -3.56
C SER A 70 -14.04 -17.60 -2.66
N LYS A 71 -14.44 -17.97 -1.43
CA LYS A 71 -14.96 -17.03 -0.41
C LYS A 71 -13.91 -15.98 -0.03
N GLN A 72 -12.65 -16.37 0.14
CA GLN A 72 -11.57 -15.45 0.48
C GLN A 72 -11.22 -14.50 -0.67
N LEU A 73 -11.24 -15.00 -1.91
CA LEU A 73 -11.05 -14.16 -3.10
C LEU A 73 -12.13 -13.09 -3.20
N LEU A 74 -13.40 -13.48 -3.05
CA LEU A 74 -14.53 -12.55 -3.06
C LEU A 74 -14.43 -11.53 -1.92
N ALA A 75 -14.05 -11.96 -0.71
CA ALA A 75 -13.84 -11.07 0.42
C ALA A 75 -12.72 -10.03 0.13
N GLY A 76 -11.63 -10.45 -0.49
CA GLY A 76 -10.54 -9.55 -0.91
C GLY A 76 -10.99 -8.52 -1.95
N GLN A 77 -11.78 -8.94 -2.94
CA GLN A 77 -12.35 -8.03 -3.94
C GLN A 77 -13.28 -6.99 -3.29
N ARG A 78 -14.16 -7.43 -2.38
CA ARG A 78 -15.06 -6.54 -1.63
C ARG A 78 -14.27 -5.54 -0.79
N LEU A 79 -13.24 -6.00 -0.07
CA LEU A 79 -12.40 -5.13 0.74
C LEU A 79 -11.70 -4.06 -0.12
N SER A 80 -11.21 -4.43 -1.31
CA SER A 80 -10.58 -3.47 -2.24
C SER A 80 -11.56 -2.37 -2.68
N VAL A 81 -12.82 -2.71 -2.97
CA VAL A 81 -13.85 -1.72 -3.31
C VAL A 81 -14.16 -0.83 -2.11
N LEU A 82 -14.44 -1.44 -0.94
CA LEU A 82 -14.75 -0.69 0.28
C LEU A 82 -13.61 0.23 0.71
N SER A 83 -12.36 -0.21 0.60
CA SER A 83 -11.19 0.61 0.92
C SER A 83 -11.09 1.83 0.02
N ARG A 84 -11.44 1.71 -1.28
CA ARG A 84 -11.46 2.85 -2.21
C ARG A 84 -12.58 3.82 -1.86
N LEU A 85 -13.79 3.33 -1.63
CA LEU A 85 -14.94 4.16 -1.26
C LEU A 85 -14.74 4.89 0.08
N ASN A 86 -14.15 4.22 1.07
CA ASN A 86 -13.93 4.77 2.40
C ASN A 86 -12.66 5.62 2.51
N SER A 87 -11.80 5.62 1.48
CA SER A 87 -10.64 6.51 1.43
C SER A 87 -11.08 7.98 1.47
N THR A 88 -10.17 8.88 1.88
CA THR A 88 -10.47 10.33 1.85
C THR A 88 -10.88 10.78 0.46
N SER A 89 -10.12 10.41 -0.58
CA SER A 89 -10.45 10.73 -1.96
C SER A 89 -11.80 10.15 -2.40
N GLY A 90 -12.12 8.91 -2.02
CA GLY A 90 -13.41 8.29 -2.34
C GLY A 90 -14.59 9.02 -1.69
N ARG A 91 -14.45 9.42 -0.42
CA ARG A 91 -15.47 10.20 0.29
C ARG A 91 -15.66 11.59 -0.30
N MET A 92 -14.56 12.27 -0.67
CA MET A 92 -14.63 13.58 -1.34
C MET A 92 -15.27 13.48 -2.72
N ALA A 93 -14.92 12.46 -3.51
CA ALA A 93 -15.56 12.22 -4.81
C ALA A 93 -17.06 11.96 -4.66
N ARG A 94 -17.47 11.22 -3.61
CA ARG A 94 -18.89 11.01 -3.32
C ARG A 94 -19.60 12.32 -2.96
N GLN A 95 -19.00 13.14 -2.12
CA GLN A 95 -19.54 14.44 -1.75
C GLN A 95 -19.67 15.38 -2.97
N ALA A 96 -18.66 15.42 -3.83
CA ALA A 96 -18.71 16.20 -5.07
C ALA A 96 -19.81 15.69 -6.01
N TYR A 97 -19.96 14.38 -6.16
CA TYR A 97 -21.05 13.78 -6.92
C TYR A 97 -22.43 14.18 -6.35
N ASP A 98 -22.60 14.11 -5.03
CA ASP A 98 -23.85 14.48 -4.38
C ASP A 98 -24.16 15.98 -4.61
N TRP A 99 -23.16 16.87 -4.59
CA TRP A 99 -23.32 18.29 -4.93
C TRP A 99 -23.73 18.53 -6.38
N LEU A 100 -23.05 17.87 -7.34
CA LEU A 100 -23.38 17.99 -8.77
C LEU A 100 -24.76 17.41 -9.08
N SER A 101 -25.18 16.37 -8.35
CA SER A 101 -26.50 15.74 -8.50
C SER A 101 -27.67 16.67 -8.09
N LEU A 102 -27.39 17.77 -7.37
CA LEU A 102 -28.38 18.79 -7.06
C LEU A 102 -28.60 19.78 -8.21
N ALA A 103 -27.97 19.56 -9.38
CA ALA A 103 -28.00 20.44 -10.54
C ALA A 103 -27.67 21.91 -10.17
N PRO A 104 -26.47 22.15 -9.60
CA PRO A 104 -26.09 23.49 -9.19
C PRO A 104 -25.90 24.41 -10.39
N LEU A 105 -26.07 25.71 -10.16
CA LEU A 105 -25.63 26.76 -11.07
C LEU A 105 -24.34 27.36 -10.54
N PHE A 106 -23.35 27.51 -11.42
CA PHE A 106 -22.12 28.22 -11.13
C PHE A 106 -22.27 29.68 -11.55
N LEU A 107 -21.94 30.57 -10.61
CA LEU A 107 -22.04 32.01 -10.76
C LEU A 107 -20.65 32.62 -10.65
N ASP A 108 -20.32 33.47 -11.60
CA ASP A 108 -19.16 34.34 -11.56
C ASP A 108 -19.63 35.79 -11.67
N THR A 109 -19.17 36.65 -10.77
CA THR A 109 -19.68 38.02 -10.68
C THR A 109 -18.55 39.02 -10.55
N GLU A 110 -18.55 40.03 -11.40
CA GLU A 110 -17.66 41.18 -11.31
C GLU A 110 -18.41 42.34 -10.65
N THR A 111 -17.84 42.93 -9.61
CA THR A 111 -18.50 43.98 -8.81
C THR A 111 -17.63 45.24 -8.74
N THR A 112 -18.27 46.38 -8.44
CA THR A 112 -17.55 47.65 -8.23
C THR A 112 -16.77 47.69 -6.92
N GLY A 113 -17.00 46.74 -6.00
CA GLY A 113 -16.40 46.68 -4.67
C GLY A 113 -16.83 45.44 -3.87
N LEU A 114 -16.39 45.36 -2.62
CA LEU A 114 -16.63 44.20 -1.73
C LEU A 114 -17.65 44.49 -0.62
N ASP A 115 -18.15 45.72 -0.52
CA ASP A 115 -19.14 46.09 0.48
C ASP A 115 -20.58 45.81 0.01
N ASN A 116 -21.53 45.99 0.90
CA ASN A 116 -22.95 45.76 0.63
C ASN A 116 -23.61 46.87 -0.21
N THR A 117 -22.86 47.90 -0.60
CA THR A 117 -23.30 48.96 -1.51
C THR A 117 -22.71 48.82 -2.91
N ALA A 118 -21.80 47.87 -3.11
CA ALA A 118 -21.23 47.54 -4.40
C ALA A 118 -22.29 47.03 -5.38
N GLU A 119 -22.15 47.43 -6.64
CA GLU A 119 -23.04 47.05 -7.73
C GLU A 119 -22.40 45.92 -8.54
N ALA A 120 -23.24 45.02 -9.09
CA ALA A 120 -22.80 44.01 -10.03
C ALA A 120 -22.64 44.64 -11.43
N LEU A 121 -21.48 44.47 -12.05
CA LEU A 121 -21.17 44.93 -13.39
C LEU A 121 -21.44 43.83 -14.44
N GLU A 122 -21.07 42.59 -14.11
CA GLU A 122 -21.23 41.42 -14.97
C GLU A 122 -21.61 40.19 -14.15
N ILE A 123 -22.44 39.31 -14.72
CA ILE A 123 -22.81 38.01 -14.14
C ILE A 123 -22.67 36.93 -15.22
N GLY A 124 -21.68 36.07 -15.04
CA GLY A 124 -21.54 34.81 -15.77
C GLY A 124 -22.33 33.70 -15.08
N LEU A 125 -23.05 32.89 -15.86
CA LEU A 125 -23.86 31.78 -15.34
C LEU A 125 -23.67 30.55 -16.22
N THR A 126 -23.39 29.41 -15.59
CA THR A 126 -23.32 28.11 -16.27
C THR A 126 -23.90 27.01 -15.39
N ASP A 127 -24.39 25.96 -16.03
CA ASP A 127 -24.71 24.69 -15.38
C ASP A 127 -23.45 23.84 -15.18
N ALA A 128 -23.65 22.65 -14.59
CA ALA A 128 -22.61 21.75 -14.09
C ALA A 128 -22.17 20.65 -15.07
#